data_AF-G3A7U7-F1
#
_entry.id   AF-G3A7U7-F1
#
_cell.length_a   1.000
_cell.length_b   1.000
_cell.length_c   1.000
_cell.angle_alpha   90.00
_cell.angle_beta   90.00
_cell.angle_gamma   90.00
#
_symmetry.space_group_name_H-M   'P 1'
#
loop_
_entity.id
_entity.type
_entity.pdbx_description
1 polymer ?
#
loop_
_entity_poly.entity_id
_entity_poly.type
_entity_poly.pdbx_seq_one_letter_code
_entity_poly.pdbx_strand_id
1 'polypeptide(L)'
;MKGEVEGPFPFGVHAATGRPLEGTLACKDIVELLAEEDHGRRVIGGVVPVRETFSLQFGLDPNELKDAGWGLVFEAGTDPAPYLESLADLVELRRQEAENRFRVFSGADGYRSGESASDWLTRHGASLNQIDPDYGVPYYLVIVGPPSSIPFAFQYSLDIVAAVGRLDFPSFDAFKAYARSVATFEKDTARQTRRCIELFATCHDFDRATQLFTKHVAKPLSSGDDMRGPLGSRYGFSVNASLGDQSTKANLARLLSNTERAPSILFTGTHGIAFNAIDPRQIDNQGALICQDWPGYGSISSEHWFAAQDVPPDANVHGLIHVFFACYGAGTPEFDSFKFETPNVRIAPGPMTARLPQKLMTLPQGGVLASLGHIDRAWASSFQGRRGAAQTQGFREVIDRLLAGQRIGLATDNFNNQWGVLSTELADMLNYTAYGKELRESDLLALRIARDDCRNYVVLGDPAVKLRPEAGLGCARH
;
A
#
# COMPACT_ATOMS: atom_id res chain seq x y z
N MET A 1 -13.82 30.02 22.72
CA MET A 1 -14.17 28.72 22.12
C MET A 1 -12.99 28.33 21.25
N LYS A 2 -12.18 27.36 21.68
CA LYS A 2 -11.12 26.79 20.83
C LYS A 2 -11.84 25.97 19.75
N GLY A 3 -11.80 26.42 18.50
CA GLY A 3 -12.39 25.67 17.41
C GLY A 3 -11.62 24.37 17.22
N GLU A 4 -12.30 23.24 17.35
CA GLU A 4 -11.78 21.97 16.84
C GLU A 4 -11.49 22.15 15.35
N VAL A 5 -10.24 21.91 14.96
CA VAL A 5 -9.85 21.91 13.56
C VAL A 5 -10.32 20.58 13.00
N GLU A 6 -11.29 20.60 12.09
CA GLU A 6 -11.78 19.41 11.40
C GLU A 6 -10.64 18.86 10.51
N GLY A 7 -9.91 17.86 11.03
CA GLY A 7 -8.87 17.14 10.30
C GLY A 7 -9.46 16.21 9.23
N PRO A 8 -8.62 15.66 8.34
CA PRO A 8 -9.08 14.65 7.37
C PRO A 8 -9.69 13.45 8.10
N PHE A 9 -10.72 12.84 7.52
CA PHE A 9 -11.38 11.68 8.13
C PHE A 9 -10.54 10.40 7.92
N PRO A 10 -10.24 9.61 8.97
CA PRO A 10 -9.61 8.32 8.82
C PRO A 10 -10.62 7.26 8.36
N PHE A 11 -10.16 6.29 7.58
CA PHE A 11 -10.95 5.19 7.03
C PHE A 11 -10.90 3.95 7.95
N GLY A 12 -11.10 4.15 9.25
CA GLY A 12 -11.08 3.07 10.24
C GLY A 12 -12.19 3.18 11.28
N VAL A 13 -12.63 2.04 11.82
CA VAL A 13 -13.65 1.96 12.87
C VAL A 13 -13.16 1.02 13.97
N HIS A 14 -13.32 1.41 15.23
CA HIS A 14 -12.98 0.56 16.37
C HIS A 14 -13.92 -0.63 16.50
N ALA A 15 -13.36 -1.84 16.55
CA ALA A 15 -14.11 -3.09 16.75
C ALA A 15 -14.83 -3.17 18.10
N ALA A 16 -14.33 -2.47 19.12
CA ALA A 16 -14.90 -2.47 20.47
C ALA A 16 -16.10 -1.53 20.61
N THR A 17 -16.09 -0.40 19.90
CA THR A 17 -17.08 0.67 20.07
C THR A 17 -17.97 0.86 18.85
N GLY A 18 -17.60 0.30 17.69
CA GLY A 18 -18.26 0.60 16.43
C GLY A 18 -18.25 2.09 16.10
N ARG A 19 -17.24 2.85 16.55
CA ARG A 19 -17.10 4.28 16.22
C ARG A 19 -15.90 4.51 15.32
N PRO A 20 -15.92 5.52 14.44
CA PRO A 20 -14.77 5.89 13.64
C PRO A 20 -13.54 6.11 14.52
N LEU A 21 -12.36 5.81 13.99
CA LEU A 21 -11.12 6.27 14.59
C LEU A 21 -11.15 7.80 14.67
N GLU A 22 -10.66 8.36 15.76
CA GLU A 22 -10.61 9.81 15.94
C GLU A 22 -9.71 10.45 14.87
N GLY A 23 -10.27 11.36 14.07
CA GLY A 23 -9.51 12.20 13.14
C GLY A 23 -9.07 13.54 13.73
N THR A 24 -9.59 13.91 14.90
CA THR A 24 -9.26 15.14 15.64
C THR A 24 -8.11 14.88 16.61
N LEU A 25 -7.04 15.65 16.43
CA LEU A 25 -5.92 15.72 17.36
C LEU A 25 -6.13 16.88 18.33
N ALA A 26 -5.80 16.67 19.60
CA ALA A 26 -5.92 17.70 20.63
C ALA A 26 -4.81 18.75 20.46
N CYS A 27 -5.02 20.01 20.90
CA CYS A 27 -4.00 21.06 20.81
C CYS A 27 -2.65 20.68 21.43
N LYS A 28 -2.62 19.75 22.39
CA LYS A 28 -1.38 19.22 23.00
C LYS A 28 -0.50 18.48 21.96
N ASP A 29 -1.12 17.74 21.04
CA ASP A 29 -0.45 16.92 20.04
C ASP A 29 0.31 17.79 19.03
N ILE A 30 -0.18 19.02 18.83
CA ILE A 30 0.43 20.01 17.94
C ILE A 30 1.70 20.60 18.55
N VAL A 31 1.70 20.88 19.86
CA VAL A 31 2.87 21.43 20.56
C VAL A 31 3.99 20.40 20.59
N GLU A 32 3.67 19.13 20.86
CA GLU A 32 4.64 18.03 20.83
C GLU A 32 5.16 17.77 19.40
N LEU A 33 4.28 17.83 18.40
CA LEU A 33 4.66 17.76 16.98
C LEU A 33 5.65 18.87 16.58
N LEU A 34 5.42 20.12 17.01
CA LEU A 34 6.35 21.22 16.76
C LEU A 34 7.71 20.99 17.43
N ALA A 35 7.73 20.41 18.63
CA ALA A 35 8.97 20.10 19.34
C ALA A 35 9.78 18.98 18.65
N GLU A 36 9.12 17.94 18.15
CA GLU A 36 9.77 16.89 17.35
C GLU A 36 10.35 17.44 16.04
N GLU A 37 9.57 18.23 15.30
CA GLU A 37 9.99 18.80 14.03
C GLU A 37 11.10 19.85 14.21
N ASP A 38 11.08 20.65 15.29
CA ASP A 38 12.18 21.55 15.66
C ASP A 38 13.46 20.78 16.05
N HIS A 39 13.33 19.60 16.65
CA HIS A 39 14.46 18.72 16.90
C HIS A 39 15.00 18.14 15.59
N GLY A 40 14.11 17.62 14.72
CA GLY A 40 14.46 17.11 13.40
C GLY A 40 15.15 18.17 12.52
N ARG A 41 14.65 19.41 12.53
CA ARG A 41 15.24 20.55 11.83
C ARG A 41 16.64 20.92 12.30
N ARG A 42 16.93 20.80 13.60
CA ARG A 42 18.27 21.06 14.15
C ARG A 42 19.27 19.95 13.82
N VAL A 43 18.78 18.76 13.49
CA VAL A 43 19.58 17.57 13.19
C VAL A 43 19.77 17.39 11.67
N ILE A 44 18.80 17.79 10.85
CA ILE A 44 18.79 17.59 9.39
C ILE A 44 19.05 18.92 8.67
N GLY A 45 20.32 19.18 8.34
CA GLY A 45 20.72 20.24 7.42
C GLY A 45 20.78 19.73 5.98
N GLY A 46 19.66 19.75 5.24
CA GLY A 46 19.70 19.45 3.81
C GLY A 46 18.33 19.40 3.14
N VAL A 47 18.16 20.22 2.10
CA VAL A 47 17.04 20.15 1.16
C VAL A 47 17.23 18.92 0.27
N VAL A 48 16.24 18.05 0.20
CA VAL A 48 16.21 16.94 -0.77
C VAL A 48 15.77 17.53 -2.12
N PRO A 49 16.55 17.38 -3.21
CA PRO A 49 16.13 17.88 -4.51
C PRO A 49 14.92 17.10 -5.02
N VAL A 50 13.86 17.82 -5.40
CA VAL A 50 12.69 17.26 -6.10
C VAL A 50 13.09 16.99 -7.56
N ARG A 51 13.01 15.73 -8.00
CA ARG A 51 13.16 15.31 -9.41
C ARG A 51 11.85 14.66 -9.89
N GLU A 52 11.60 14.74 -11.20
CA GLU A 52 10.34 14.30 -11.82
C GLU A 52 10.13 12.76 -11.81
N THR A 53 11.18 11.96 -11.63
CA THR A 53 11.11 10.51 -11.29
C THR A 53 12.44 10.02 -10.70
N PHE A 54 12.41 9.19 -9.66
CA PHE A 54 13.58 8.44 -9.14
C PHE A 54 13.78 7.09 -9.87
N SER A 55 13.26 6.97 -11.09
CA SER A 55 13.40 5.80 -11.95
C SER A 55 14.87 5.49 -12.28
N LEU A 56 15.12 4.29 -12.81
CA LEU A 56 16.44 3.85 -13.30
C LEU A 56 17.15 4.89 -14.19
N GLN A 57 18.47 4.75 -14.29
CA GLN A 57 19.30 5.54 -15.18
C GLN A 57 18.77 5.54 -16.62
N PHE A 58 18.89 6.69 -17.28
CA PHE A 58 18.52 6.83 -18.69
C PHE A 58 19.16 5.74 -19.56
N GLY A 59 18.34 5.06 -20.36
CA GLY A 59 18.78 3.95 -21.22
C GLY A 59 18.44 2.56 -20.69
N LEU A 60 17.96 2.44 -19.44
CA LEU A 60 17.41 1.20 -18.88
C LEU A 60 15.87 1.23 -18.91
N ASP A 61 15.23 0.12 -19.28
CA ASP A 61 13.78 -0.02 -19.16
C ASP A 61 13.41 -0.57 -17.76
N PRO A 62 12.79 0.23 -16.87
CA PRO A 62 12.42 -0.25 -15.53
C PRO A 62 11.34 -1.34 -15.56
N ASN A 63 10.67 -1.58 -16.68
CA ASN A 63 9.69 -2.66 -16.78
C ASN A 63 10.33 -4.02 -17.14
N GLU A 64 11.58 -4.02 -17.61
CA GLU A 64 12.34 -5.22 -17.98
C GLU A 64 13.33 -5.59 -16.87
N LEU A 65 13.20 -6.77 -16.27
CA LEU A 65 14.04 -7.14 -15.11
C LEU A 65 15.50 -7.38 -15.48
N LYS A 66 15.81 -7.71 -16.74
CA LYS A 66 17.18 -7.74 -17.21
C LYS A 66 17.85 -6.37 -17.10
N ASP A 67 17.07 -5.29 -17.15
CA ASP A 67 17.51 -3.90 -17.05
C ASP A 67 17.46 -3.42 -15.59
N ALA A 68 16.36 -3.70 -14.90
CA ALA A 68 16.10 -3.23 -13.55
C ALA A 68 16.73 -4.06 -12.44
N GLY A 69 17.00 -5.34 -12.69
CA GLY A 69 17.37 -6.32 -11.68
C GLY A 69 16.23 -6.70 -10.73
N TRP A 70 16.46 -7.72 -9.93
CA TRP A 70 15.54 -8.16 -8.88
C TRP A 70 16.31 -8.77 -7.71
N GLY A 71 15.93 -8.48 -6.47
CA GLY A 71 16.62 -9.05 -5.32
C GLY A 71 15.77 -9.26 -4.07
N LEU A 72 16.28 -10.14 -3.20
CA LEU A 72 15.68 -10.46 -1.91
C LEU A 72 16.48 -9.83 -0.78
N VAL A 73 15.80 -9.25 0.21
CA VAL A 73 16.40 -8.68 1.42
C VAL A 73 15.91 -9.46 2.63
N PHE A 74 16.86 -10.07 3.34
CA PHE A 74 16.66 -10.77 4.60
C PHE A 74 17.28 -9.98 5.75
N GLU A 75 16.81 -10.22 6.98
CA GLU A 75 17.46 -9.72 8.18
C GLU A 75 18.79 -10.48 8.38
N ALA A 76 19.82 -9.78 8.87
CA ALA A 76 21.18 -10.27 8.90
C ALA A 76 21.36 -11.56 9.73
N GLY A 77 20.61 -11.70 10.81
CA GLY A 77 20.61 -12.90 11.67
C GLY A 77 19.71 -14.04 11.17
N THR A 78 18.93 -13.83 10.11
CA THR A 78 17.96 -14.81 9.60
C THR A 78 18.66 -15.79 8.66
N ASP A 79 18.47 -17.10 8.89
CA ASP A 79 18.88 -18.14 7.93
C ASP A 79 17.97 -18.08 6.69
N PRO A 80 18.50 -17.72 5.51
CA PRO A 80 17.67 -17.59 4.31
C PRO A 80 17.30 -18.95 3.70
N ALA A 81 17.96 -20.06 4.05
CA ALA A 81 17.81 -21.32 3.33
C ALA A 81 16.36 -21.87 3.29
N PRO A 82 15.61 -21.93 4.41
CA PRO A 82 14.22 -22.39 4.39
C PRO A 82 13.29 -21.49 3.58
N TYR A 83 13.54 -20.19 3.58
CA TYR A 83 12.79 -19.22 2.78
C TYR A 83 13.09 -19.39 1.29
N LEU A 84 14.36 -19.53 0.91
CA LEU A 84 14.77 -19.75 -0.47
C LEU A 84 14.26 -21.07 -1.03
N GLU A 85 14.23 -22.13 -0.22
CA GLU A 85 13.59 -23.41 -0.59
C GLU A 85 12.09 -23.23 -0.85
N SER A 86 11.41 -22.52 0.05
CA SER A 86 9.97 -22.25 -0.08
C SER A 86 9.67 -21.35 -1.28
N LEU A 87 10.54 -20.39 -1.58
CA LEU A 87 10.40 -19.42 -2.67
C LEU A 87 11.02 -19.89 -3.99
N ALA A 88 11.48 -21.14 -4.09
CA ALA A 88 12.28 -21.62 -5.22
C ALA A 88 11.65 -21.34 -6.60
N ASP A 89 10.33 -21.55 -6.75
CA ASP A 89 9.62 -21.31 -8.02
C ASP A 89 9.67 -19.84 -8.46
N LEU A 90 9.57 -18.91 -7.51
CA LEU A 90 9.63 -17.47 -7.75
C LEU A 90 11.08 -17.02 -7.98
N VAL A 91 12.01 -17.51 -7.16
CA VAL A 91 13.44 -17.20 -7.28
C VAL A 91 13.97 -17.64 -8.64
N GLU A 92 13.59 -18.83 -9.11
CA GLU A 92 14.02 -19.33 -10.42
C GLU A 92 13.43 -18.49 -11.56
N LEU A 93 12.15 -18.12 -11.48
CA LEU A 93 11.52 -17.21 -12.46
C LEU A 93 12.29 -15.88 -12.53
N ARG A 94 12.51 -15.23 -11.39
CA ARG A 94 13.12 -13.90 -11.35
C ARG A 94 14.61 -13.93 -11.67
N ARG A 95 15.32 -15.01 -11.32
CA ARG A 95 16.72 -15.23 -11.73
C ARG A 95 16.85 -15.32 -13.25
N GLN A 96 15.92 -16.00 -13.92
CA GLN A 96 15.91 -16.09 -15.39
C GLN A 96 15.65 -14.73 -16.04
N GLU A 97 14.74 -13.92 -15.49
CA GLU A 97 14.41 -12.61 -16.06
C GLU A 97 15.44 -11.51 -15.74
N ALA A 98 16.02 -11.52 -14.54
CA ALA A 98 16.98 -10.50 -14.08
C ALA A 98 18.44 -10.83 -14.43
N GLU A 99 18.72 -12.06 -14.86
CA GLU A 99 20.04 -12.53 -15.28
C GLU A 99 21.15 -12.17 -14.26
N ASN A 100 22.18 -11.45 -14.69
CA ASN A 100 23.32 -11.02 -13.88
C ASN A 100 22.96 -9.95 -12.83
N ARG A 101 21.74 -9.39 -12.85
CA ARG A 101 21.23 -8.40 -11.88
C ARG A 101 20.30 -9.02 -10.83
N PHE A 102 20.28 -10.36 -10.71
CA PHE A 102 19.67 -11.06 -9.58
C PHE A 102 20.54 -10.98 -8.31
N ARG A 103 19.97 -10.61 -7.15
CA ARG A 103 20.71 -10.51 -5.87
C ARG A 103 19.96 -11.12 -4.69
N VAL A 104 20.70 -11.61 -3.71
CA VAL A 104 20.18 -12.03 -2.40
C VAL A 104 21.03 -11.37 -1.33
N PHE A 105 20.42 -10.51 -0.52
CA PHE A 105 21.04 -9.81 0.60
C PHE A 105 20.67 -10.54 1.89
N SER A 106 21.61 -11.30 2.44
CA SER A 106 21.46 -12.08 3.68
C SER A 106 22.77 -12.11 4.47
N GLY A 107 22.74 -12.59 5.71
CA GLY A 107 23.93 -12.63 6.56
C GLY A 107 24.54 -11.23 6.74
N ALA A 108 25.85 -11.09 6.52
CA ALA A 108 26.54 -9.80 6.66
C ALA A 108 26.02 -8.69 5.71
N ASP A 109 25.43 -9.08 4.57
CA ASP A 109 24.86 -8.20 3.55
C ASP A 109 23.37 -7.91 3.78
N GLY A 110 22.70 -8.70 4.63
CA GLY A 110 21.31 -8.49 5.02
C GLY A 110 21.08 -7.18 5.79
N TYR A 111 19.80 -6.90 6.06
CA TYR A 111 19.38 -5.77 6.91
C TYR A 111 19.87 -5.97 8.35
N ARG A 112 20.58 -4.98 8.90
CA ARG A 112 21.02 -5.02 10.30
C ARG A 112 20.02 -4.29 11.18
N SER A 113 19.73 -4.85 12.36
CA SER A 113 18.79 -4.23 13.31
C SER A 113 19.17 -2.78 13.62
N GLY A 114 18.24 -1.85 13.41
CA GLY A 114 18.44 -0.41 13.61
C GLY A 114 19.13 0.33 12.45
N GLU A 115 19.55 -0.37 11.40
CA GLU A 115 20.14 0.25 10.21
C GLU A 115 19.06 1.05 9.45
N SER A 116 19.43 2.23 8.93
CA SER A 116 18.55 2.99 8.05
C SER A 116 18.63 2.46 6.60
N ALA A 117 17.63 2.74 5.76
CA ALA A 117 17.72 2.41 4.34
C ALA A 117 18.90 3.11 3.65
N SER A 118 19.24 4.33 4.08
CA SER A 118 20.40 5.06 3.56
C SER A 118 21.73 4.37 3.90
N ASP A 119 21.89 3.93 5.14
CA ASP A 119 23.10 3.23 5.59
C ASP A 119 23.23 1.89 4.89
N TRP A 120 22.12 1.16 4.76
CA TRP A 120 22.07 -0.10 4.01
C TRP A 120 22.45 0.12 2.55
N LEU A 121 21.87 1.09 1.85
CA LEU A 121 22.23 1.41 0.45
C LEU A 121 23.71 1.79 0.33
N THR A 122 24.22 2.65 1.22
CA THR A 122 25.62 3.09 1.24
C THR A 122 26.58 1.91 1.37
N ARG A 123 26.24 0.94 2.22
CA ARG A 123 27.02 -0.30 2.39
C ARG A 123 27.09 -1.16 1.13
N HIS A 124 26.12 -1.01 0.23
CA HIS A 124 26.06 -1.71 -1.06
C HIS A 124 26.44 -0.81 -2.24
N GLY A 125 27.11 0.32 -1.99
CA GLY A 125 27.59 1.22 -3.05
C GLY A 125 26.49 2.05 -3.73
N ALA A 126 25.29 2.07 -3.15
CA ALA A 126 24.15 2.88 -3.59
C ALA A 126 23.87 4.02 -2.60
N SER A 127 22.86 4.83 -2.87
CA SER A 127 22.39 5.88 -1.96
C SER A 127 20.90 6.10 -2.15
N LEU A 128 20.26 6.90 -1.28
CA LEU A 128 18.89 7.40 -1.48
C LEU A 128 18.85 8.44 -2.62
N ASN A 129 19.28 8.01 -3.79
CA ASN A 129 19.22 8.69 -5.06
C ASN A 129 18.86 7.63 -6.12
N GLN A 130 19.05 7.92 -7.39
CA GLN A 130 18.86 6.97 -8.47
C GLN A 130 19.64 5.65 -8.25
N ILE A 131 18.91 4.53 -8.27
CA ILE A 131 19.50 3.19 -8.27
C ILE A 131 20.05 2.89 -9.66
N ASP A 132 21.31 2.44 -9.70
CA ASP A 132 21.92 1.81 -10.87
C ASP A 132 22.25 0.35 -10.54
N PRO A 133 21.49 -0.61 -11.12
CA PRO A 133 21.69 -2.04 -10.91
C PRO A 133 23.09 -2.56 -11.22
N ASP A 134 23.86 -1.87 -12.06
CA ASP A 134 25.24 -2.26 -12.39
C ASP A 134 26.20 -2.09 -11.22
N TYR A 135 25.86 -1.22 -10.25
CA TYR A 135 26.62 -1.04 -9.01
C TYR A 135 26.20 -2.00 -7.88
N GLY A 136 25.26 -2.91 -8.14
CA GLY A 136 25.02 -4.08 -7.30
C GLY A 136 23.70 -4.12 -6.54
N VAL A 137 22.95 -3.01 -6.48
CA VAL A 137 21.60 -2.99 -5.89
C VAL A 137 20.55 -2.96 -7.01
N PRO A 138 19.71 -3.99 -7.15
CA PRO A 138 18.64 -3.99 -8.15
C PRO A 138 17.52 -3.02 -7.76
N TYR A 139 16.76 -2.56 -8.74
CA TYR A 139 15.64 -1.66 -8.53
C TYR A 139 14.42 -2.37 -7.93
N TYR A 140 14.14 -3.64 -8.28
CA TYR A 140 13.09 -4.40 -7.61
C TYR A 140 13.64 -5.15 -6.40
N LEU A 141 13.11 -4.87 -5.22
CA LEU A 141 13.55 -5.48 -3.96
C LEU A 141 12.38 -6.10 -3.21
N VAL A 142 12.57 -7.32 -2.72
CA VAL A 142 11.58 -8.04 -1.91
C VAL A 142 12.12 -8.24 -0.51
N ILE A 143 11.48 -7.59 0.46
CA ILE A 143 11.73 -7.83 1.88
C ILE A 143 11.05 -9.15 2.26
N VAL A 144 11.82 -10.11 2.78
CA VAL A 144 11.29 -11.38 3.26
C VAL A 144 11.27 -11.39 4.78
N GLY A 145 10.08 -11.52 5.36
CA GLY A 145 9.87 -11.63 6.79
C GLY A 145 9.03 -10.51 7.40
N PRO A 146 8.72 -10.65 8.70
CA PRO A 146 7.80 -9.77 9.38
C PRO A 146 8.39 -8.39 9.62
N PRO A 147 7.53 -7.37 9.83
CA PRO A 147 7.97 -6.03 10.16
C PRO A 147 8.63 -5.93 11.55
N SER A 148 8.54 -6.97 12.39
CA SER A 148 9.31 -7.08 13.62
C SER A 148 10.79 -7.39 13.39
N SER A 149 11.15 -8.00 12.24
CA SER A 149 12.54 -8.27 11.86
C SER A 149 13.11 -7.16 10.97
N ILE A 150 12.36 -6.73 9.94
CA ILE A 150 12.73 -5.61 9.07
C ILE A 150 11.59 -4.57 9.13
N PRO A 151 11.76 -3.45 9.85
CA PRO A 151 10.70 -2.47 10.10
C PRO A 151 10.04 -1.92 8.84
N PHE A 152 8.78 -1.50 8.93
CA PHE A 152 8.12 -0.80 7.84
C PHE A 152 8.84 0.50 7.44
N ALA A 153 9.44 1.21 8.40
CA ALA A 153 10.23 2.42 8.12
C ALA A 153 11.40 2.18 7.15
N PHE A 154 12.02 1.00 7.20
CA PHE A 154 13.02 0.59 6.23
C PHE A 154 12.41 0.41 4.84
N GLN A 155 11.26 -0.27 4.75
CA GLN A 155 10.53 -0.45 3.50
C GLN A 155 10.15 0.89 2.86
N TYR A 156 9.52 1.79 3.62
CA TYR A 156 9.11 3.10 3.10
C TYR A 156 10.28 3.89 2.52
N SER A 157 11.39 3.94 3.27
CA SER A 157 12.55 4.73 2.89
C SER A 157 13.28 4.15 1.69
N LEU A 158 13.34 2.82 1.59
CA LEU A 158 13.93 2.13 0.44
C LEU A 158 13.07 2.30 -0.82
N ASP A 159 11.73 2.31 -0.67
CA ASP A 159 10.78 2.47 -1.77
C ASP A 159 10.86 3.85 -2.45
N ILE A 160 11.49 4.86 -1.81
CA ILE A 160 11.75 6.17 -2.44
C ILE A 160 12.49 6.02 -3.76
N VAL A 161 13.43 5.07 -3.84
CA VAL A 161 14.40 4.93 -4.93
C VAL A 161 14.40 3.56 -5.61
N ALA A 162 13.62 2.63 -5.07
CA ALA A 162 13.49 1.25 -5.53
C ALA A 162 12.00 0.85 -5.52
N ALA A 163 11.64 -0.18 -6.27
CA ALA A 163 10.33 -0.80 -6.21
C ALA A 163 10.34 -1.92 -5.15
N VAL A 164 9.73 -1.69 -3.99
CA VAL A 164 9.84 -2.55 -2.81
C VAL A 164 8.54 -3.26 -2.46
N GLY A 165 8.58 -4.59 -2.47
CA GLY A 165 7.51 -5.43 -1.95
C GLY A 165 7.91 -6.16 -0.68
N ARG A 166 6.92 -6.71 0.03
CA ARG A 166 7.14 -7.54 1.23
C ARG A 166 6.42 -8.87 1.15
N LEU A 167 7.13 -9.93 1.51
CA LEU A 167 6.58 -11.27 1.75
C LEU A 167 6.69 -11.61 3.23
N ASP A 168 5.57 -11.54 3.94
CA ASP A 168 5.41 -11.97 5.33
C ASP A 168 4.21 -12.92 5.36
N PHE A 169 4.44 -14.21 5.59
CA PHE A 169 3.41 -15.24 5.64
C PHE A 169 3.57 -16.10 6.90
N PRO A 170 2.49 -16.69 7.43
CA PRO A 170 2.53 -17.40 8.71
C PRO A 170 3.33 -18.72 8.68
N SER A 171 3.64 -19.26 7.50
CA SER A 171 4.37 -20.52 7.37
C SER A 171 5.13 -20.63 6.04
N PHE A 172 6.15 -21.48 6.01
CA PHE A 172 6.89 -21.82 4.78
C PHE A 172 6.01 -22.40 3.67
N ASP A 173 4.97 -23.19 4.01
CA ASP A 173 3.99 -23.66 3.03
C ASP A 173 3.23 -22.52 2.37
N ALA A 174 2.94 -21.44 3.11
CA ALA A 174 2.32 -20.25 2.55
C ALA A 174 3.26 -19.47 1.62
N PHE A 175 4.56 -19.37 1.95
CA PHE A 175 5.59 -18.85 1.02
C PHE A 175 5.64 -19.69 -0.27
N LYS A 176 5.60 -21.01 -0.14
CA LYS A 176 5.59 -21.95 -1.28
C LYS A 176 4.35 -21.83 -2.14
N ALA A 177 3.18 -21.73 -1.53
CA ALA A 177 1.92 -21.52 -2.24
C ALA A 177 1.95 -20.21 -3.05
N TYR A 178 2.44 -19.13 -2.44
CA TYR A 178 2.59 -17.84 -3.12
C TYR A 178 3.56 -17.91 -4.29
N ALA A 179 4.79 -18.41 -4.07
CA ALA A 179 5.82 -18.51 -5.10
C ALA A 179 5.36 -19.34 -6.30
N ARG A 180 4.74 -20.50 -6.04
CA ARG A 180 4.15 -21.35 -7.07
C ARG A 180 3.02 -20.62 -7.80
N SER A 181 2.17 -19.88 -7.08
CA SER A 181 1.05 -19.16 -7.69
C SER A 181 1.53 -18.10 -8.68
N VAL A 182 2.50 -17.27 -8.31
CA VAL A 182 3.10 -16.25 -9.19
C VAL A 182 3.78 -16.91 -10.38
N ALA A 183 4.65 -17.89 -10.14
CA ALA A 183 5.39 -18.56 -11.21
C ALA A 183 4.47 -19.28 -12.20
N THR A 184 3.42 -19.93 -11.72
CA THR A 184 2.41 -20.58 -12.57
C THR A 184 1.68 -19.56 -13.42
N PHE A 185 1.23 -18.44 -12.83
CA PHE A 185 0.52 -17.41 -13.57
C PHE A 185 1.39 -16.78 -14.66
N GLU A 186 2.67 -16.53 -14.35
CA GLU A 186 3.56 -15.87 -15.30
C GLU A 186 4.11 -16.81 -16.38
N LYS A 187 4.33 -18.09 -16.09
CA LYS A 187 4.81 -19.06 -17.10
C LYS A 187 3.70 -19.57 -18.02
N ASP A 188 2.47 -19.72 -17.51
CA ASP A 188 1.33 -20.20 -18.29
C ASP A 188 0.68 -19.05 -19.07
N THR A 189 0.97 -18.95 -20.37
CA THR A 189 0.42 -17.89 -21.22
C THR A 189 -1.08 -18.01 -21.47
N ALA A 190 -1.69 -19.18 -21.21
CA ALA A 190 -3.14 -19.37 -21.33
C ALA A 190 -3.90 -18.84 -20.09
N ARG A 191 -3.19 -18.67 -18.96
CA ARG A 191 -3.74 -18.00 -17.77
C ARG A 191 -3.79 -16.51 -18.01
N GLN A 192 -5.02 -16.00 -17.99
CA GLN A 192 -5.34 -14.60 -18.19
C GLN A 192 -6.47 -14.21 -17.24
N THR A 193 -6.50 -12.95 -16.86
CA THR A 193 -7.60 -12.33 -16.11
C THR A 193 -8.59 -11.67 -17.06
N ARG A 194 -9.83 -11.48 -16.62
CA ARG A 194 -10.82 -10.70 -17.37
C ARG A 194 -10.34 -9.25 -17.50
N ARG A 195 -10.62 -8.62 -18.65
CA ARG A 195 -10.41 -7.18 -18.88
C ARG A 195 -11.41 -6.30 -18.11
N CYS A 196 -11.47 -6.46 -16.81
CA CYS A 196 -12.32 -5.66 -15.95
C CYS A 196 -11.65 -5.30 -14.63
N ILE A 197 -12.17 -4.24 -14.03
CA ILE A 197 -11.88 -3.74 -12.69
C ILE A 197 -13.16 -3.93 -11.89
N GLU A 198 -13.12 -4.74 -10.84
CA GLU A 198 -14.19 -4.79 -9.85
C GLU A 198 -13.94 -3.69 -8.82
N LEU A 199 -14.82 -2.70 -8.76
CA LEU A 199 -14.75 -1.60 -7.80
C LEU A 199 -15.79 -1.83 -6.70
N PHE A 200 -15.33 -2.04 -5.47
CA PHE A 200 -16.17 -2.30 -4.31
C PHE A 200 -16.01 -1.15 -3.31
N ALA A 201 -17.07 -0.39 -3.06
CA ALA A 201 -17.00 0.73 -2.11
C ALA A 201 -18.28 0.90 -1.30
N THR A 202 -18.10 0.97 0.03
CA THR A 202 -19.20 1.25 0.96
C THR A 202 -19.59 2.72 0.94
N CYS A 203 -20.86 2.99 1.20
CA CYS A 203 -21.39 4.35 1.35
C CYS A 203 -22.50 4.31 2.39
N HIS A 204 -22.17 4.58 3.65
CA HIS A 204 -23.15 4.57 4.73
C HIS A 204 -23.74 5.97 4.92
N ASP A 205 -25.07 6.08 5.05
CA ASP A 205 -25.77 7.37 5.19
C ASP A 205 -25.37 8.13 6.47
N PHE A 206 -24.94 7.41 7.50
CA PHE A 206 -24.50 7.98 8.77
C PHE A 206 -22.99 8.28 8.82
N ASP A 207 -22.21 7.94 7.78
CA ASP A 207 -20.76 8.05 7.79
C ASP A 207 -20.22 8.98 6.69
N ARG A 208 -19.55 10.05 7.11
CA ARG A 208 -19.05 11.08 6.19
C ARG A 208 -17.87 10.61 5.34
N ALA A 209 -16.99 9.75 5.87
CA ALA A 209 -15.79 9.32 5.18
C ALA A 209 -16.13 8.49 3.94
N THR A 210 -17.00 7.47 4.11
CA THR A 210 -17.49 6.64 3.01
C THR A 210 -18.28 7.43 1.96
N GLN A 211 -19.05 8.43 2.38
CA GLN A 211 -19.73 9.35 1.45
C GLN A 211 -18.76 10.17 0.61
N LEU A 212 -17.71 10.71 1.24
CA LEU A 212 -16.68 11.49 0.55
C LEU A 212 -15.90 10.63 -0.44
N PHE A 213 -15.46 9.44 -0.02
CA PHE A 213 -14.78 8.50 -0.92
C PHE A 213 -15.69 8.10 -2.10
N THR A 214 -16.94 7.76 -1.83
CA THR A 214 -17.89 7.38 -2.89
C THR A 214 -18.11 8.52 -3.88
N LYS A 215 -18.32 9.74 -3.38
CA LYS A 215 -18.56 10.93 -4.22
C LYS A 215 -17.34 11.32 -5.04
N HIS A 216 -16.17 11.35 -4.43
CA HIS A 216 -14.97 11.95 -5.01
C HIS A 216 -14.07 10.94 -5.72
N VAL A 217 -14.14 9.65 -5.35
CA VAL A 217 -13.29 8.58 -5.89
C VAL A 217 -14.11 7.54 -6.63
N ALA A 218 -14.99 6.81 -5.94
CA ALA A 218 -15.61 5.61 -6.51
C ALA A 218 -16.50 5.93 -7.72
N LYS A 219 -17.37 6.96 -7.61
CA LYS A 219 -18.23 7.38 -8.74
C LYS A 219 -17.41 7.90 -9.92
N PRO A 220 -16.48 8.86 -9.77
CA PRO A 220 -15.63 9.31 -10.88
C PRO A 220 -14.80 8.20 -11.54
N LEU A 221 -14.31 7.21 -10.78
CA LEU A 221 -13.60 6.07 -11.36
C LEU A 221 -14.56 5.12 -12.12
N SER A 222 -15.79 4.96 -11.65
CA SER A 222 -16.77 4.07 -12.28
C SER A 222 -17.41 4.65 -13.54
N SER A 223 -17.87 5.91 -13.50
CA SER A 223 -18.64 6.51 -14.59
C SER A 223 -17.86 7.56 -15.39
N GLY A 224 -16.68 7.95 -14.92
CA GLY A 224 -16.00 9.15 -15.38
C GLY A 224 -16.54 10.42 -14.73
N ASP A 225 -15.91 11.54 -15.08
CA ASP A 225 -16.29 12.91 -14.73
C ASP A 225 -16.26 13.79 -15.99
N ASP A 226 -16.44 15.11 -15.83
CA ASP A 226 -16.47 16.07 -16.94
C ASP A 226 -15.17 16.10 -17.77
N MET A 227 -14.06 15.64 -17.21
CA MET A 227 -12.71 15.73 -17.80
C MET A 227 -12.18 14.37 -18.29
N ARG A 228 -12.61 13.26 -17.68
CA ARG A 228 -12.07 11.92 -17.94
C ARG A 228 -13.20 10.89 -17.96
N GLY A 229 -13.14 9.96 -18.91
CA GLY A 229 -14.03 8.79 -18.91
C GLY A 229 -13.78 7.83 -17.73
N PRO A 230 -14.58 6.75 -17.64
CA PRO A 230 -14.37 5.68 -16.66
C PRO A 230 -12.92 5.18 -16.61
N LEU A 231 -12.50 4.72 -15.44
CA LEU A 231 -11.18 4.11 -15.25
C LEU A 231 -10.99 2.95 -16.23
N GLY A 232 -9.78 2.81 -16.78
CA GLY A 232 -9.47 1.71 -17.70
C GLY A 232 -10.09 1.76 -19.09
N SER A 233 -11.04 2.66 -19.37
CA SER A 233 -11.65 2.82 -20.70
C SER A 233 -10.62 3.05 -21.81
N ARG A 234 -9.60 3.89 -21.54
CA ARG A 234 -8.46 4.14 -22.45
C ARG A 234 -7.66 2.87 -22.80
N TYR A 235 -7.68 1.87 -21.93
CA TYR A 235 -6.94 0.62 -22.05
C TYR A 235 -7.84 -0.56 -22.44
N GLY A 236 -9.11 -0.30 -22.75
CA GLY A 236 -10.10 -1.32 -23.11
C GLY A 236 -10.53 -2.21 -21.94
N PHE A 237 -10.52 -1.68 -20.71
CA PHE A 237 -11.06 -2.35 -19.53
C PHE A 237 -12.43 -1.79 -19.16
N SER A 238 -13.34 -2.66 -18.71
CA SER A 238 -14.58 -2.25 -18.08
C SER A 238 -14.41 -2.04 -16.57
N VAL A 239 -15.28 -1.22 -15.98
CA VAL A 239 -15.40 -1.07 -14.52
C VAL A 239 -16.77 -1.60 -14.11
N ASN A 240 -16.76 -2.60 -13.22
CA ASN A 240 -17.95 -3.14 -12.59
C ASN A 240 -17.98 -2.62 -11.15
N ALA A 241 -18.88 -1.69 -10.86
CA ALA A 241 -18.94 -1.06 -9.54
C ALA A 241 -20.05 -1.66 -8.67
N SER A 242 -19.70 -2.09 -7.46
CA SER A 242 -20.60 -2.42 -6.36
C SER A 242 -20.49 -1.31 -5.32
N LEU A 243 -21.42 -0.34 -5.36
CA LEU A 243 -21.40 0.85 -4.51
C LEU A 243 -22.57 0.83 -3.51
N GLY A 244 -22.35 1.33 -2.29
CA GLY A 244 -23.42 1.48 -1.29
C GLY A 244 -24.10 0.15 -1.02
N ASP A 245 -25.42 0.07 -1.16
CA ASP A 245 -26.26 -1.13 -0.93
C ASP A 245 -25.77 -2.41 -1.63
N GLN A 246 -24.98 -2.30 -2.70
CA GLN A 246 -24.40 -3.46 -3.39
C GLN A 246 -23.10 -3.97 -2.74
N SER A 247 -22.46 -3.18 -1.89
CA SER A 247 -21.16 -3.50 -1.27
C SER A 247 -21.30 -4.30 0.03
N THR A 248 -22.14 -5.33 0.01
CA THR A 248 -22.34 -6.23 1.16
C THR A 248 -21.21 -7.26 1.29
N LYS A 249 -21.05 -7.83 2.49
CA LYS A 249 -20.10 -8.90 2.80
C LYS A 249 -20.33 -10.12 1.90
N ALA A 250 -21.60 -10.48 1.69
CA ALA A 250 -21.98 -11.56 0.78
C ALA A 250 -21.62 -11.25 -0.68
N ASN A 251 -21.79 -10.00 -1.12
CA ASN A 251 -21.41 -9.62 -2.48
C ASN A 251 -19.88 -9.63 -2.67
N LEU A 252 -19.09 -9.21 -1.67
CA LEU A 252 -17.63 -9.31 -1.73
C LEU A 252 -17.18 -10.77 -1.88
N ALA A 253 -17.75 -11.69 -1.11
CA ALA A 253 -17.49 -13.13 -1.28
C ALA A 253 -17.79 -13.59 -2.71
N ARG A 254 -18.94 -13.19 -3.27
CA ARG A 254 -19.35 -13.52 -4.65
C ARG A 254 -18.39 -12.96 -5.70
N LEU A 255 -17.87 -11.74 -5.51
CA LEU A 255 -16.89 -11.15 -6.42
C LEU A 255 -15.57 -11.94 -6.45
N LEU A 256 -15.18 -12.50 -5.30
CA LEU A 256 -13.98 -13.33 -5.19
C LEU A 256 -14.18 -14.74 -5.76
N SER A 257 -15.41 -15.24 -5.91
CA SER A 257 -15.72 -16.59 -6.43
C SER A 257 -16.32 -16.58 -7.84
N ASN A 258 -15.93 -15.64 -8.71
CA ASN A 258 -16.42 -15.62 -10.09
C ASN A 258 -16.01 -16.90 -10.84
N THR A 259 -16.97 -17.59 -11.46
CA THR A 259 -16.75 -18.92 -12.07
C THR A 259 -16.03 -18.90 -13.42
N GLU A 260 -15.97 -17.76 -14.11
CA GLU A 260 -15.27 -17.67 -15.39
C GLU A 260 -13.76 -17.52 -15.16
N ARG A 261 -13.33 -16.32 -14.75
CA ARG A 261 -11.94 -15.93 -14.48
C ARG A 261 -11.91 -14.79 -13.47
N ALA A 262 -10.80 -14.68 -12.75
CA ALA A 262 -10.52 -13.54 -11.89
C ALA A 262 -10.55 -12.21 -12.68
N PRO A 263 -11.04 -11.11 -12.09
CA PRO A 263 -10.82 -9.78 -12.66
C PRO A 263 -9.34 -9.42 -12.64
N SER A 264 -8.92 -8.48 -13.49
CA SER A 264 -7.53 -8.01 -13.48
C SER A 264 -7.21 -7.19 -12.23
N ILE A 265 -8.17 -6.35 -11.81
CA ILE A 265 -8.04 -5.52 -10.61
C ILE A 265 -9.32 -5.65 -9.78
N LEU A 266 -9.13 -5.69 -8.46
CA LEU A 266 -10.14 -5.51 -7.43
C LEU A 266 -9.70 -4.27 -6.67
N PHE A 267 -10.53 -3.24 -6.68
CA PHE A 267 -10.33 -2.05 -5.87
C PHE A 267 -11.38 -2.03 -4.77
N THR A 268 -10.95 -2.25 -3.53
CA THR A 268 -11.80 -2.08 -2.34
C THR A 268 -11.55 -0.72 -1.70
N GLY A 269 -12.60 0.09 -1.52
CA GLY A 269 -12.54 1.36 -0.80
C GLY A 269 -13.60 1.41 0.29
N THR A 270 -13.22 1.05 1.52
CA THR A 270 -14.14 0.96 2.66
C THR A 270 -13.44 1.43 3.95
N HIS A 271 -14.08 1.24 5.11
CA HIS A 271 -13.36 1.31 6.38
C HIS A 271 -12.63 0.01 6.69
N GLY A 272 -11.45 0.12 7.30
CA GLY A 272 -10.77 -0.99 7.96
C GLY A 272 -11.25 -1.15 9.40
N ILE A 273 -11.35 -2.39 9.88
CA ILE A 273 -11.60 -2.63 11.30
C ILE A 273 -10.32 -2.38 12.11
N ALA A 274 -10.44 -1.72 13.26
CA ALA A 274 -9.34 -1.40 14.15
C ALA A 274 -9.54 -2.06 15.52
N PHE A 275 -8.52 -2.74 16.01
CA PHE A 275 -8.53 -3.37 17.32
C PHE A 275 -7.65 -2.59 18.31
N ASN A 276 -7.93 -2.75 19.60
CA ASN A 276 -7.03 -2.24 20.63
C ASN A 276 -5.76 -3.11 20.68
N ALA A 277 -4.63 -2.55 21.11
CA ALA A 277 -3.31 -3.21 21.11
C ALA A 277 -3.24 -4.54 21.89
N ILE A 278 -4.17 -4.81 22.80
CA ILE A 278 -4.22 -6.04 23.59
C ILE A 278 -5.45 -6.90 23.28
N ASP A 279 -6.23 -6.53 22.27
CA ASP A 279 -7.39 -7.32 21.85
C ASP A 279 -6.91 -8.60 21.15
N PRO A 280 -7.24 -9.80 21.67
CA PRO A 280 -6.75 -11.06 21.09
C PRO A 280 -7.24 -11.28 19.66
N ARG A 281 -8.32 -10.62 19.24
CA ARG A 281 -8.85 -10.73 17.87
C ARG A 281 -7.98 -10.02 16.83
N GLN A 282 -7.11 -9.10 17.25
CA GLN A 282 -6.32 -8.25 16.35
C GLN A 282 -5.46 -9.10 15.40
N ILE A 283 -4.73 -10.08 15.95
CA ILE A 283 -3.77 -10.88 15.17
C ILE A 283 -4.44 -11.54 13.95
N ASP A 284 -5.67 -12.02 14.10
CA ASP A 284 -6.38 -12.77 13.07
C ASP A 284 -7.24 -11.89 12.15
N ASN A 285 -7.67 -10.71 12.62
CA ASN A 285 -8.68 -9.90 11.94
C ASN A 285 -8.18 -8.51 11.48
N GLN A 286 -6.99 -8.09 11.89
CA GLN A 286 -6.45 -6.80 11.48
C GLN A 286 -6.21 -6.75 9.96
N GLY A 287 -6.75 -5.70 9.34
CA GLY A 287 -6.84 -5.58 7.88
C GLY A 287 -8.12 -6.19 7.27
N ALA A 288 -9.16 -6.46 8.08
CA ALA A 288 -10.49 -6.77 7.57
C ALA A 288 -11.24 -5.50 7.11
N LEU A 289 -12.08 -5.67 6.09
CA LEU A 289 -12.86 -4.62 5.44
C LEU A 289 -14.26 -4.54 6.03
N ILE A 290 -14.72 -3.37 6.46
CA ILE A 290 -16.12 -3.17 6.83
C ILE A 290 -16.96 -3.11 5.56
N CYS A 291 -18.08 -3.81 5.58
CA CYS A 291 -19.02 -3.92 4.47
C CYS A 291 -20.28 -3.06 4.71
N GLN A 292 -21.12 -2.94 3.69
CA GLN A 292 -22.34 -2.14 3.77
C GLN A 292 -23.32 -2.63 4.84
N ASP A 293 -23.27 -3.92 5.20
CA ASP A 293 -24.15 -4.54 6.19
C ASP A 293 -24.02 -3.94 7.60
N TRP A 294 -22.99 -3.11 7.84
CA TRP A 294 -22.83 -2.39 9.09
C TRP A 294 -23.98 -1.40 9.35
N PRO A 295 -24.81 -1.60 10.40
CA PRO A 295 -26.06 -0.88 10.55
C PRO A 295 -25.92 0.55 11.12
N GLY A 296 -24.78 0.89 11.72
CA GLY A 296 -24.62 2.17 12.42
C GLY A 296 -23.50 2.19 13.43
N TYR A 297 -23.11 3.41 13.81
CA TYR A 297 -22.16 3.60 14.91
C TYR A 297 -22.66 2.97 16.21
N GLY A 298 -21.75 2.36 16.97
CA GLY A 298 -22.11 1.65 18.21
C GLY A 298 -22.52 0.19 18.03
N SER A 299 -22.78 -0.27 16.79
CA SER A 299 -23.25 -1.63 16.53
C SER A 299 -22.40 -2.31 15.46
N ILE A 300 -21.29 -2.93 15.88
CA ILE A 300 -20.37 -3.65 15.00
C ILE A 300 -20.07 -5.05 15.53
N SER A 301 -19.96 -6.02 14.61
CA SER A 301 -19.66 -7.43 14.89
C SER A 301 -19.02 -8.07 13.66
N SER A 302 -18.58 -9.32 13.78
CA SER A 302 -17.94 -10.08 12.70
C SER A 302 -18.81 -10.27 11.46
N GLU A 303 -20.13 -10.13 11.58
CA GLU A 303 -21.05 -10.20 10.44
C GLU A 303 -20.93 -8.98 9.51
N HIS A 304 -20.40 -7.86 10.03
CA HIS A 304 -20.35 -6.59 9.30
C HIS A 304 -18.99 -6.32 8.64
N TRP A 305 -17.98 -7.15 8.86
CA TRP A 305 -16.68 -7.03 8.20
C TRP A 305 -16.26 -8.33 7.51
N PHE A 306 -15.47 -8.20 6.46
CA PHE A 306 -14.89 -9.28 5.67
C PHE A 306 -13.41 -9.45 6.03
N ALA A 307 -13.08 -10.58 6.66
CA ALA A 307 -11.75 -10.94 7.13
C ALA A 307 -11.19 -12.18 6.38
N ALA A 308 -9.98 -12.61 6.74
CA ALA A 308 -9.31 -13.73 6.09
C ALA A 308 -10.12 -15.04 6.13
N GLN A 309 -10.84 -15.30 7.23
CA GLN A 309 -11.71 -16.47 7.39
C GLN A 309 -12.96 -16.45 6.52
N ASP A 310 -13.36 -15.29 6.00
CA ASP A 310 -14.54 -15.13 5.14
C ASP A 310 -14.21 -15.38 3.66
N VAL A 311 -12.94 -15.54 3.31
CA VAL A 311 -12.51 -15.86 1.93
C VAL A 311 -13.08 -17.23 1.53
N PRO A 312 -13.91 -17.30 0.47
CA PRO A 312 -14.54 -18.55 0.08
C PRO A 312 -13.51 -19.63 -0.31
N PRO A 313 -13.75 -20.92 0.01
CA PRO A 313 -12.87 -22.00 -0.41
C PRO A 313 -12.71 -22.10 -1.94
N ASP A 314 -13.75 -21.70 -2.68
CA ASP A 314 -13.82 -21.72 -4.14
C ASP A 314 -13.41 -20.38 -4.80
N ALA A 315 -12.78 -19.47 -4.04
CA ALA A 315 -12.37 -18.17 -4.55
C ALA A 315 -11.48 -18.32 -5.82
N ASN A 316 -11.83 -17.59 -6.87
CA ASN A 316 -11.13 -17.52 -8.14
C ASN A 316 -10.49 -16.13 -8.32
N VAL A 317 -9.31 -15.97 -7.75
CA VAL A 317 -8.55 -14.71 -7.71
C VAL A 317 -7.16 -14.84 -8.34
N HIS A 318 -6.85 -15.95 -8.98
CA HIS A 318 -5.51 -16.19 -9.52
C HIS A 318 -5.16 -15.17 -10.60
N GLY A 319 -4.12 -14.36 -10.36
CA GLY A 319 -3.65 -13.35 -11.31
C GLY A 319 -4.13 -11.91 -11.06
N LEU A 320 -5.07 -11.74 -10.13
CA LEU A 320 -5.60 -10.45 -9.69
C LEU A 320 -4.50 -9.61 -9.00
N ILE A 321 -4.52 -8.28 -9.20
CA ILE A 321 -3.88 -7.31 -8.30
C ILE A 321 -4.95 -6.60 -7.46
N HIS A 322 -4.78 -6.60 -6.13
CA HIS A 322 -5.72 -5.97 -5.20
C HIS A 322 -5.23 -4.57 -4.82
N VAL A 323 -6.06 -3.54 -5.07
CA VAL A 323 -5.87 -2.19 -4.56
C VAL A 323 -6.76 -2.02 -3.32
N PHE A 324 -6.14 -1.85 -2.16
CA PHE A 324 -6.77 -1.88 -0.85
C PHE A 324 -6.74 -0.49 -0.21
N PHE A 325 -7.84 0.27 -0.33
CA PHE A 325 -8.02 1.52 0.40
C PHE A 325 -8.91 1.32 1.64
N ALA A 326 -8.25 1.13 2.78
CA ALA A 326 -8.85 1.17 4.12
C ALA A 326 -7.73 1.25 5.17
N CYS A 327 -8.03 1.68 6.39
CA CYS A 327 -7.06 1.60 7.49
C CYS A 327 -6.58 0.16 7.68
N TYR A 328 -5.28 0.01 7.93
CA TYR A 328 -4.57 -1.24 8.22
C TYR A 328 -4.65 -2.29 7.10
N GLY A 329 -4.96 -1.88 5.87
CA GLY A 329 -5.15 -2.78 4.73
C GLY A 329 -3.90 -3.58 4.35
N ALA A 330 -2.70 -3.05 4.61
CA ALA A 330 -1.43 -3.77 4.42
C ALA A 330 -0.76 -4.15 5.75
N GLY A 331 -1.11 -3.51 6.87
CA GLY A 331 -0.51 -3.84 8.16
C GLY A 331 -0.74 -2.80 9.25
N THR A 332 -0.24 -3.12 10.43
CA THR A 332 -0.37 -2.30 11.64
C THR A 332 1.00 -2.15 12.28
N PRO A 333 1.50 -0.92 12.47
CA PRO A 333 2.72 -0.69 13.23
C PRO A 333 2.46 -0.92 14.73
N GLU A 334 3.52 -1.01 15.53
CA GLU A 334 3.35 -1.12 16.98
C GLU A 334 2.78 0.16 17.61
N PHE A 335 3.20 1.31 17.09
CA PHE A 335 2.84 2.64 17.57
C PHE A 335 2.10 3.42 16.48
N ASP A 336 1.12 4.22 16.89
CA ASP A 336 0.32 5.08 16.01
C ASP A 336 1.23 6.11 15.31
N SER A 337 1.16 6.13 13.99
CA SER A 337 1.95 7.02 13.13
C SER A 337 1.42 8.45 13.10
N PHE A 338 0.19 8.67 13.60
CA PHE A 338 -0.57 9.90 13.45
C PHE A 338 -0.98 10.54 14.78
N LYS A 339 -0.69 9.89 15.92
CA LYS A 339 -0.78 10.50 17.26
C LYS A 339 0.62 10.87 17.75
N PHE A 340 0.84 12.16 17.95
CA PHE A 340 2.13 12.74 18.33
C PHE A 340 2.26 12.93 19.85
N GLU A 341 1.73 11.98 20.62
CA GLU A 341 1.75 12.01 22.08
C GLU A 341 3.04 11.38 22.63
N THR A 342 3.55 11.90 23.74
CA THR A 342 4.68 11.32 24.49
C THR A 342 4.18 10.72 25.81
N PRO A 343 4.30 9.38 26.02
CA PRO A 343 4.86 8.38 25.12
C PRO A 343 3.92 8.02 23.95
N ASN A 344 4.50 7.54 22.84
CA ASN A 344 3.74 7.16 21.64
C ASN A 344 2.61 6.18 21.96
N VAL A 345 1.46 6.38 21.31
CA VAL A 345 0.28 5.54 21.51
C VAL A 345 0.50 4.16 20.89
N ARG A 346 0.57 3.13 21.72
CA ARG A 346 0.68 1.74 21.26
C ARG A 346 -0.66 1.24 20.72
N ILE A 347 -0.67 0.72 19.49
CA ILE A 347 -1.88 0.25 18.78
C ILE A 347 -1.84 -1.24 18.41
N ALA A 348 -0.70 -1.89 18.60
CA ALA A 348 -0.55 -3.34 18.41
C ALA A 348 0.45 -3.92 19.43
N PRO A 349 0.40 -5.23 19.73
CA PRO A 349 1.37 -5.87 20.62
C PRO A 349 2.78 -5.96 19.98
N GLY A 350 2.85 -5.76 18.67
CA GLY A 350 4.03 -5.66 17.84
C GLY A 350 3.60 -5.35 16.40
N PRO A 351 4.51 -4.92 15.51
CA PRO A 351 4.14 -4.61 14.13
C PRO A 351 3.77 -5.90 13.38
N MET A 352 2.79 -5.83 12.48
CA MET A 352 2.30 -6.98 11.72
C MET A 352 1.75 -6.60 10.34
N THR A 353 1.86 -7.48 9.35
CA THR A 353 1.15 -7.33 8.07
C THR A 353 -0.30 -7.81 8.18
N ALA A 354 -1.16 -7.27 7.32
CA ALA A 354 -2.59 -7.55 7.30
C ALA A 354 -2.91 -9.01 6.92
N ARG A 355 -3.88 -9.62 7.60
CA ARG A 355 -4.21 -11.04 7.41
C ARG A 355 -4.98 -11.33 6.13
N LEU A 356 -5.86 -10.42 5.72
CA LEU A 356 -6.68 -10.61 4.51
C LEU A 356 -5.82 -10.68 3.24
N PRO A 357 -4.89 -9.75 2.96
CA PRO A 357 -3.96 -9.89 1.83
C PRO A 357 -3.11 -11.15 1.88
N GLN A 358 -2.58 -11.52 3.06
CA GLN A 358 -1.83 -12.77 3.22
C GLN A 358 -2.65 -13.97 2.75
N LYS A 359 -3.89 -14.09 3.23
CA LYS A 359 -4.80 -15.19 2.85
C LYS A 359 -5.11 -15.20 1.35
N LEU A 360 -5.38 -14.05 0.75
CA LEU A 360 -5.71 -13.93 -0.67
C LEU A 360 -4.53 -14.31 -1.57
N MET A 361 -3.30 -14.04 -1.15
CA MET A 361 -2.08 -14.37 -1.90
C MET A 361 -1.69 -15.85 -1.82
N THR A 362 -2.11 -16.56 -0.76
CA THR A 362 -1.65 -17.93 -0.48
C THR A 362 -2.74 -18.99 -0.72
N LEU A 363 -3.72 -18.71 -1.57
CA LEU A 363 -4.79 -19.66 -1.87
C LEU A 363 -4.26 -20.87 -2.67
N PRO A 364 -4.65 -22.12 -2.34
CA PRO A 364 -4.16 -23.32 -3.00
C PRO A 364 -4.39 -23.37 -4.52
N GLN A 365 -5.50 -22.80 -4.99
CA GLN A 365 -5.90 -22.73 -6.40
C GLN A 365 -5.17 -21.62 -7.19
N GLY A 366 -4.34 -20.83 -6.52
CA GLY A 366 -3.72 -19.63 -7.04
C GLY A 366 -4.35 -18.37 -6.45
N GLY A 367 -3.50 -17.47 -5.96
CA GLY A 367 -3.90 -16.27 -5.25
C GLY A 367 -3.78 -14.98 -6.06
N VAL A 368 -4.10 -13.90 -5.37
CA VAL A 368 -3.74 -12.53 -5.77
C VAL A 368 -2.22 -12.45 -5.94
N LEU A 369 -1.74 -11.77 -6.98
CA LEU A 369 -0.31 -11.65 -7.26
C LEU A 369 0.39 -10.68 -6.30
N ALA A 370 -0.28 -9.57 -5.98
CA ALA A 370 0.16 -8.58 -5.02
C ALA A 370 -1.03 -7.74 -4.53
N SER A 371 -0.88 -7.15 -3.34
CA SER A 371 -1.83 -6.20 -2.77
C SER A 371 -1.11 -4.88 -2.47
N LEU A 372 -1.62 -3.80 -3.03
CA LEU A 372 -1.25 -2.44 -2.64
C LEU A 372 -2.20 -2.01 -1.52
N GLY A 373 -1.67 -1.69 -0.35
CA GLY A 373 -2.50 -1.27 0.78
C GLY A 373 -1.79 -0.29 1.68
N HIS A 374 -2.44 0.06 2.79
CA HIS A 374 -1.98 1.08 3.71
C HIS A 374 -1.53 0.50 5.05
N ILE A 375 -0.41 0.98 5.59
CA ILE A 375 0.02 0.70 6.95
C ILE A 375 -0.54 1.75 7.90
N ASP A 376 -1.15 1.31 8.99
CA ASP A 376 -1.82 2.20 9.96
C ASP A 376 -3.09 2.84 9.38
N ARG A 377 -3.40 4.10 9.71
CA ARG A 377 -4.62 4.77 9.27
C ARG A 377 -4.49 5.29 7.84
N ALA A 378 -5.42 4.91 6.96
CA ALA A 378 -5.64 5.57 5.68
C ALA A 378 -6.55 6.79 5.87
N TRP A 379 -6.29 7.88 5.15
CA TRP A 379 -6.96 9.15 5.38
C TRP A 379 -7.65 9.72 4.15
N ALA A 380 -8.63 10.60 4.35
CA ALA A 380 -9.23 11.34 3.24
C ALA A 380 -8.22 12.25 2.50
N SER A 381 -7.08 12.57 3.12
CA SER A 381 -5.97 13.29 2.47
C SER A 381 -5.44 12.57 1.23
N SER A 382 -5.57 11.25 1.13
CA SER A 382 -5.11 10.50 -0.05
C SER A 382 -5.90 10.85 -1.32
N PHE A 383 -7.07 11.46 -1.19
CA PHE A 383 -7.90 11.90 -2.32
C PHE A 383 -8.51 13.30 -2.15
N GLN A 384 -8.07 14.07 -1.15
CA GLN A 384 -8.48 15.45 -0.94
C GLN A 384 -7.25 16.34 -0.73
N GLY A 385 -7.15 17.41 -1.53
CA GLY A 385 -6.16 18.44 -1.31
C GLY A 385 -6.46 19.25 -0.03
N ARG A 386 -5.50 20.10 0.37
CA ARG A 386 -5.54 20.90 1.63
C ARG A 386 -6.80 21.75 1.84
N ARG A 387 -7.56 22.06 0.78
CA ARG A 387 -8.83 22.80 0.83
C ARG A 387 -10.08 21.92 0.71
N GLY A 388 -9.94 20.59 0.84
CA GLY A 388 -11.02 19.62 0.68
C GLY A 388 -11.41 19.30 -0.77
N ALA A 389 -10.70 19.88 -1.76
CA ALA A 389 -10.94 19.61 -3.18
C ALA A 389 -10.50 18.19 -3.53
N ALA A 390 -11.29 17.47 -4.33
CA ALA A 390 -10.95 16.11 -4.76
C ALA A 390 -9.64 16.09 -5.57
N GLN A 391 -8.74 15.19 -5.19
CA GLN A 391 -7.46 14.93 -5.83
C GLN A 391 -7.25 13.42 -5.99
N THR A 392 -7.96 12.81 -6.94
CA THR A 392 -7.93 11.35 -7.17
C THR A 392 -6.83 10.89 -8.13
N GLN A 393 -6.01 11.82 -8.60
CA GLN A 393 -5.00 11.56 -9.62
C GLN A 393 -4.00 10.49 -9.16
N GLY A 394 -3.66 10.45 -7.86
CA GLY A 394 -2.75 9.44 -7.30
C GLY A 394 -3.23 8.02 -7.55
N PHE A 395 -4.41 7.64 -7.04
CA PHE A 395 -4.97 6.30 -7.25
C PHE A 395 -5.21 5.98 -8.73
N ARG A 396 -5.71 6.96 -9.49
CA ARG A 396 -5.96 6.76 -10.92
C ARG A 396 -4.69 6.47 -11.70
N GLU A 397 -3.62 7.22 -11.43
CA GLU A 397 -2.33 7.07 -12.10
C GLU A 397 -1.72 5.68 -11.85
N VAL A 398 -1.72 5.19 -10.60
CA VAL A 398 -1.22 3.85 -10.28
C VAL A 398 -1.99 2.78 -11.04
N ILE A 399 -3.31 2.88 -11.07
CA ILE A 399 -4.14 1.92 -11.80
C ILE A 399 -3.93 2.05 -13.32
N ASP A 400 -3.89 3.26 -13.87
CA ASP A 400 -3.64 3.49 -15.31
C ASP A 400 -2.27 2.90 -15.74
N ARG A 401 -1.24 2.98 -14.89
CA ARG A 401 0.07 2.34 -15.09
C ARG A 401 0.01 0.82 -15.10
N LEU A 402 -0.70 0.22 -14.14
CA LEU A 402 -0.94 -1.22 -14.11
C LEU A 402 -1.65 -1.69 -15.39
N LEU A 403 -2.71 -0.98 -15.81
CA LEU A 403 -3.47 -1.29 -17.02
C LEU A 403 -2.66 -1.10 -18.31
N ALA A 404 -1.67 -0.20 -18.28
CA ALA A 404 -0.67 -0.03 -19.34
C ALA A 404 0.39 -1.14 -19.38
N GLY A 405 0.38 -2.07 -18.42
CA GLY A 405 1.28 -3.23 -18.36
C GLY A 405 2.57 -2.99 -17.56
N GLN A 406 2.62 -1.94 -16.74
CA GLN A 406 3.71 -1.74 -15.79
C GLN A 406 3.62 -2.74 -14.63
N ARG A 407 4.79 -3.11 -14.10
CA ARG A 407 4.92 -3.88 -12.85
C ARG A 407 4.41 -3.06 -11.66
N ILE A 408 3.87 -3.73 -10.63
CA ILE A 408 3.18 -3.04 -9.54
C ILE A 408 4.07 -2.08 -8.76
N GLY A 409 5.32 -2.44 -8.47
CA GLY A 409 6.23 -1.56 -7.74
C GLY A 409 6.60 -0.30 -8.54
N LEU A 410 6.81 -0.43 -9.85
CA LEU A 410 7.01 0.73 -10.72
C LEU A 410 5.75 1.60 -10.84
N ALA A 411 4.57 0.98 -10.80
CA ALA A 411 3.30 1.71 -10.83
C ALA A 411 3.11 2.57 -9.57
N THR A 412 3.71 2.21 -8.43
CA THR A 412 3.58 2.91 -7.15
C THR A 412 4.57 4.07 -6.94
N ASP A 413 5.59 4.23 -7.79
CA ASP A 413 6.58 5.34 -7.73
C ASP A 413 5.97 6.74 -7.58
N ASN A 414 4.75 6.94 -8.10
CA ASN A 414 4.06 8.22 -7.96
C ASN A 414 3.77 8.61 -6.50
N PHE A 415 3.54 7.64 -5.60
CA PHE A 415 3.40 7.91 -4.17
C PHE A 415 4.72 8.44 -3.60
N ASN A 416 5.85 7.87 -4.01
CA ASN A 416 7.17 8.31 -3.56
C ASN A 416 7.48 9.74 -4.01
N ASN A 417 7.12 10.10 -5.24
CA ASN A 417 7.19 11.49 -5.71
C ASN A 417 6.34 12.44 -4.87
N GLN A 418 5.09 12.06 -4.58
CA GLN A 418 4.19 12.87 -3.74
C GLN A 418 4.73 13.03 -2.32
N TRP A 419 5.30 11.97 -1.74
CA TRP A 419 5.93 12.02 -0.44
C TRP A 419 7.12 12.99 -0.42
N GLY A 420 7.96 13.01 -1.45
CA GLY A 420 9.05 13.97 -1.61
C GLY A 420 8.58 15.43 -1.70
N VAL A 421 7.51 15.69 -2.46
CA VAL A 421 6.91 17.02 -2.56
C VAL A 421 6.36 17.49 -1.21
N LEU A 422 5.57 16.66 -0.53
CA LEU A 422 4.97 16.98 0.77
C LEU A 422 6.04 17.17 1.86
N SER A 423 7.12 16.40 1.81
CA SER A 423 8.26 16.57 2.72
C SER A 423 8.99 17.90 2.50
N THR A 424 9.12 18.34 1.24
CA THR A 424 9.70 19.65 0.91
C THR A 424 8.79 20.80 1.37
N GLU A 425 7.48 20.70 1.11
CA GLU A 425 6.51 21.70 1.60
C GLU A 425 6.54 21.81 3.13
N LEU A 426 6.70 20.67 3.82
CA LEU A 426 6.77 20.66 5.28
C LEU A 426 8.06 21.33 5.77
N ALA A 427 9.20 21.03 5.17
CA ALA A 427 10.47 21.66 5.49
C ALA A 427 10.42 23.18 5.26
N ASP A 428 9.82 23.63 4.16
CA ASP A 428 9.61 25.06 3.88
C ASP A 428 8.71 25.71 4.92
N MET A 429 7.62 25.04 5.29
CA MET A 429 6.70 25.52 6.33
C MET A 429 7.43 25.70 7.67
N LEU A 430 8.19 24.70 8.09
CA LEU A 430 9.02 24.76 9.29
C LEU A 430 10.08 25.85 9.18
N ASN A 431 10.61 26.14 7.98
CA ASN A 431 11.57 27.22 7.80
C ASN A 431 10.95 28.62 7.95
N TYR A 432 9.68 28.80 7.56
CA TYR A 432 9.00 30.09 7.69
C TYR A 432 8.83 30.57 9.14
N THR A 433 8.83 29.68 10.14
CA THR A 433 8.85 30.10 11.56
C THR A 433 10.10 30.90 11.90
N ALA A 434 11.25 30.56 11.31
CA ALA A 434 12.50 31.27 11.56
C ALA A 434 12.52 32.67 10.95
N TYR A 435 11.63 32.95 10.00
CA TYR A 435 11.46 34.27 9.38
C TYR A 435 10.30 35.08 9.98
N GLY A 436 9.73 34.64 11.11
CA GLY A 436 8.68 35.37 11.83
C GLY A 436 7.29 35.33 11.16
N LYS A 437 7.06 34.40 10.21
CA LYS A 437 5.71 34.15 9.69
C LYS A 437 4.91 33.33 10.70
N GLU A 438 3.69 33.75 10.98
CA GLU A 438 2.75 32.95 11.78
C GLU A 438 2.40 31.65 11.02
N LEU A 439 2.66 30.52 11.66
CA LEU A 439 2.18 29.23 11.20
C LEU A 439 0.84 28.91 11.84
N ARG A 440 -0.13 28.50 11.01
CA ARG A 440 -1.33 27.85 11.52
C ARG A 440 -0.99 26.41 11.82
N GLU A 441 -1.03 26.06 13.08
CA GLU A 441 -0.85 24.71 13.62
C GLU A 441 -1.64 23.63 12.85
N SER A 442 -2.88 23.94 12.46
CA SER A 442 -3.74 23.08 11.65
C SER A 442 -3.16 22.73 10.28
N ASP A 443 -2.48 23.69 9.65
CA ASP A 443 -1.88 23.50 8.32
C ASP A 443 -0.66 22.59 8.39
N LEU A 444 0.16 22.76 9.43
CA LEU A 444 1.33 21.94 9.68
C LEU A 444 0.92 20.48 9.93
N LEU A 445 -0.10 20.31 10.77
CA LEU A 445 -0.63 19.00 11.07
C LEU A 445 -1.22 18.31 9.83
N ALA A 446 -2.08 19.00 9.08
CA ALA A 446 -2.67 18.45 7.86
C ALA A 446 -1.59 18.05 6.83
N LEU A 447 -0.51 18.82 6.75
CA LEU A 447 0.61 18.53 5.86
C LEU A 447 1.43 17.32 6.33
N ARG A 448 1.69 17.18 7.64
CA ARG A 448 2.37 16.00 8.20
C ARG A 448 1.54 14.73 8.02
N ILE A 449 0.22 14.80 8.27
CA ILE A 449 -0.70 13.68 8.01
C ILE A 449 -0.63 13.30 6.53
N ALA A 450 -0.76 14.25 5.61
CA ALA A 450 -0.71 13.96 4.17
C ALA A 450 0.64 13.33 3.76
N ARG A 451 1.76 13.84 4.29
CA ARG A 451 3.11 13.30 4.05
C ARG A 451 3.20 11.83 4.48
N ASP A 452 2.81 11.53 5.71
CA ASP A 452 2.95 10.19 6.30
C ASP A 452 1.88 9.21 5.76
N ASP A 453 0.70 9.70 5.41
CA ASP A 453 -0.35 8.95 4.71
C ASP A 453 0.15 8.46 3.35
N CYS A 454 0.82 9.31 2.58
CA CYS A 454 1.39 8.96 1.28
C CYS A 454 2.51 7.90 1.40
N ARG A 455 3.42 8.08 2.36
CA ARG A 455 4.51 7.16 2.68
C ARG A 455 4.02 5.75 3.04
N ASN A 456 2.86 5.66 3.70
CA ASN A 456 2.39 4.41 4.30
C ASN A 456 1.68 3.47 3.29
N TYR A 457 1.59 3.83 2.01
CA TYR A 457 1.19 2.89 0.95
C TYR A 457 2.32 1.93 0.62
N VAL A 458 2.07 0.63 0.70
CA VAL A 458 3.08 -0.41 0.43
C VAL A 458 2.54 -1.55 -0.42
N VAL A 459 3.45 -2.19 -1.15
CA VAL A 459 3.19 -3.45 -1.85
C VAL A 459 3.46 -4.63 -0.91
N LEU A 460 2.45 -5.47 -0.73
CA LEU A 460 2.59 -6.84 -0.23
C LEU A 460 2.60 -7.80 -1.42
N GLY A 461 3.60 -8.67 -1.49
CA GLY A 461 3.90 -9.48 -2.67
C GLY A 461 5.23 -9.11 -3.31
N ASP A 462 5.51 -9.76 -4.44
CA ASP A 462 6.61 -9.46 -5.35
C ASP A 462 6.28 -8.18 -6.14
N PRO A 463 7.07 -7.10 -6.02
CA PRO A 463 6.82 -5.82 -6.68
C PRO A 463 7.00 -5.91 -8.20
N ALA A 464 7.56 -7.00 -8.71
CA ALA A 464 7.76 -7.20 -10.13
C ALA A 464 6.54 -7.82 -10.83
N VAL A 465 5.47 -8.23 -10.15
CA VAL A 465 4.29 -8.79 -10.83
C VAL A 465 3.58 -7.74 -11.68
N LYS A 466 2.95 -8.17 -12.79
CA LYS A 466 2.17 -7.30 -13.68
C LYS A 466 0.88 -7.98 -14.14
N LEU A 467 -0.08 -7.19 -14.61
CA LEU A 467 -1.35 -7.70 -15.12
C LEU A 467 -1.15 -8.52 -16.39
N ARG A 468 -1.97 -9.58 -16.54
CA ARG A 468 -2.10 -10.37 -17.77
C ARG A 468 -3.57 -10.50 -18.16
N PRO A 469 -4.19 -9.41 -18.63
CA PRO A 469 -5.55 -9.46 -19.11
C PRO A 469 -5.67 -10.30 -20.38
N GLU A 470 -6.88 -10.79 -20.66
CA GLU A 470 -7.26 -11.35 -21.96
C GLU A 470 -6.89 -10.40 -23.13
N ALA A 471 -6.78 -10.94 -24.35
CA ALA A 471 -6.57 -10.09 -25.52
C ALA A 471 -7.76 -9.12 -25.68
N GLY A 472 -7.47 -7.83 -25.86
CA GLY A 472 -8.52 -6.84 -26.09
C GLY A 472 -9.21 -7.11 -27.42
N LEU A 473 -10.53 -6.89 -27.47
CA LEU A 473 -11.26 -6.79 -28.73
C LEU A 473 -10.78 -5.52 -29.46
N GLY A 474 -9.73 -5.66 -30.27
CA GLY A 474 -9.25 -4.70 -31.28
C GLY A 474 -9.35 -3.20 -30.96
N CYS A 475 -8.28 -2.61 -30.43
CA CYS A 475 -7.84 -1.32 -30.95
C CYS A 475 -6.73 -1.62 -31.95
N ALA A 476 -7.03 -1.45 -33.24
CA ALA A 476 -6.01 -1.42 -34.27
C ALA A 476 -4.95 -0.40 -33.83
N ARG A 477 -3.70 -0.83 -33.76
CA ARG A 477 -2.57 0.08 -33.54
C ARG A 477 -2.59 1.10 -34.68
N HIS A 478 -2.73 2.37 -34.35
CA HIS A 478 -2.37 3.47 -35.24
C HIS A 478 -1.02 4.01 -34.80
#